data_AF-A0A8S4RI83-F1
#
_entry.id   AF-A0A8S4RI83-F1
#
_cell.length_a   1.000
_cell.length_b   1.000
_cell.length_c   1.000
_cell.angle_alpha   90.00
_cell.angle_beta   90.00
_cell.angle_gamma   90.00
#
_symmetry.space_group_name_H-M   'P 1'
#
loop_
_entity.id
_entity.type
_entity.pdbx_description
1 polymer ?
#
loop_
_entity_poly.entity_id
_entity_poly.type
_entity_poly.pdbx_seq_one_letter_code
_entity_poly.pdbx_strand_id
1 'polypeptide(L)'
;MMCINLISVLLLIAIVSTIPAELTCGLNEVIDDCPVDCPYDYCPKDEHQDKIPCAKPKECPPAKCKCGFNYRKAENGTCIHTTDCPPFECSRPNEIYQSCPSYCPSEDCSEASAQGICPYWLLIVVHCSPRCKCIEHYWKKDGLCVPYEECPNVISS
;
A
#
# COMPACT_ATOMS: atom_id res chain seq x y z
N MET A 1 43.56 -46.33 -15.25
CA MET A 1 42.38 -46.39 -14.36
C MET A 1 42.13 -45.11 -13.54
N MET A 2 42.93 -44.03 -13.68
CA MET A 2 42.76 -42.77 -12.91
C MET A 2 41.94 -41.67 -13.61
N CYS A 3 41.74 -41.72 -14.93
CA CYS A 3 41.07 -40.65 -15.67
C CYS A 3 39.54 -40.60 -15.44
N ILE A 4 38.91 -41.72 -15.06
CA ILE A 4 37.46 -41.82 -14.86
C ILE A 4 37.01 -41.01 -13.64
N ASN A 5 37.85 -40.96 -12.59
CA ASN A 5 37.60 -40.20 -11.37
C ASN A 5 37.73 -38.69 -11.60
N LEU A 6 38.67 -38.24 -12.44
CA LEU A 6 38.86 -36.82 -12.74
C LEU A 6 37.70 -36.24 -13.56
N ILE A 7 37.20 -37.00 -14.54
CA ILE A 7 36.07 -36.61 -15.40
C ILE A 7 34.77 -36.55 -14.59
N SER A 8 34.54 -37.52 -13.69
CA SER A 8 33.35 -37.55 -12.83
C SER A 8 33.34 -36.39 -11.82
N VAL A 9 34.51 -36.03 -11.26
CA VAL A 9 34.65 -34.88 -10.36
C VAL A 9 34.43 -33.56 -11.09
N LEU A 10 34.97 -33.41 -12.31
CA LEU A 10 34.75 -32.22 -13.14
C LEU A 10 33.29 -32.06 -13.57
N LEU A 11 32.61 -33.16 -13.92
CA LEU A 11 31.17 -33.17 -14.20
C LEU A 11 30.36 -32.75 -12.97
N LEU A 12 30.66 -33.28 -11.78
CA LEU A 12 29.97 -32.88 -10.54
C LEU A 12 30.16 -31.40 -10.21
N ILE A 13 31.37 -30.84 -10.38
CA ILE A 13 31.65 -29.42 -10.17
C ILE A 13 30.91 -28.54 -11.21
N ALA A 14 30.84 -28.99 -12.47
CA ALA A 14 30.08 -28.30 -13.52
C ALA A 14 28.57 -28.30 -13.25
N ILE A 15 28.01 -29.39 -12.69
CA ILE A 15 26.57 -29.49 -12.36
C ILE A 15 26.20 -28.57 -11.19
N VAL A 16 27.09 -28.37 -10.21
CA VAL A 16 26.87 -27.41 -9.10
C VAL A 16 26.89 -25.95 -9.59
N SER A 17 27.59 -25.67 -10.69
CA SER A 17 27.77 -24.32 -11.23
C SER A 17 26.56 -23.80 -12.02
N THR A 18 25.55 -24.63 -12.31
CA THR A 18 24.40 -24.27 -13.16
C THR A 18 23.08 -24.12 -12.41
N ILE A 19 23.09 -24.11 -11.07
CA ILE A 19 21.86 -23.85 -10.31
C ILE A 19 21.59 -22.33 -10.35
N PRO A 20 20.51 -21.87 -11.00
CA PRO A 20 20.13 -20.47 -10.93
C PRO A 20 19.83 -20.13 -9.48
N ALA A 21 20.40 -19.04 -8.97
CA ALA A 21 20.07 -18.55 -7.64
C ALA A 21 18.56 -18.28 -7.60
N GLU A 22 17.82 -19.03 -6.79
CA GLU A 22 16.40 -18.78 -6.57
C GLU A 22 16.24 -17.43 -5.88
N LEU A 23 15.38 -16.57 -6.43
CA LEU A 23 15.05 -15.28 -5.84
C LEU A 23 14.39 -15.52 -4.48
N THR A 24 15.01 -15.02 -3.41
CA THR A 24 14.48 -15.07 -2.06
C THR A 24 14.27 -13.64 -1.56
N CYS A 25 13.13 -13.39 -0.93
CA CYS A 25 12.76 -12.07 -0.44
C CYS A 25 13.02 -11.89 1.05
N GLY A 26 13.23 -10.64 1.45
CA GLY A 26 13.49 -10.26 2.82
C GLY A 26 12.24 -10.32 3.70
N LEU A 27 12.39 -9.83 4.93
CA LEU A 27 11.29 -9.71 5.87
C LEU A 27 10.19 -8.80 5.31
N ASN A 28 8.93 -9.27 5.38
CA ASN A 28 7.73 -8.58 4.90
C ASN A 28 7.73 -8.25 3.40
N GLU A 29 8.58 -8.93 2.62
CA GLU A 29 8.59 -8.85 1.17
C GLU A 29 8.02 -10.11 0.54
N VAL A 30 7.45 -9.95 -0.65
CA VAL A 30 6.93 -11.02 -1.50
C VAL A 30 7.52 -10.89 -2.91
N ILE A 31 7.63 -12.01 -3.61
CA ILE A 31 8.02 -12.00 -5.02
C ILE A 31 6.86 -11.41 -5.83
N ASP A 32 7.16 -10.37 -6.61
CA ASP A 32 6.30 -9.84 -7.66
C ASP A 32 6.90 -10.25 -9.01
N ASP A 33 6.15 -11.02 -9.79
CA ASP A 33 6.56 -11.54 -11.10
C ASP A 33 6.47 -10.49 -12.22
N CYS A 34 5.78 -9.37 -11.98
CA CYS A 34 5.65 -8.27 -12.93
C CYS A 34 5.79 -6.92 -12.21
N PRO A 35 6.95 -6.66 -11.59
CA PRO A 35 7.09 -5.55 -10.67
C PRO A 35 7.04 -4.21 -11.39
N VAL A 36 6.32 -3.27 -10.78
CA VAL A 36 6.30 -1.85 -11.15
C VAL A 36 6.71 -1.05 -9.93
N ASP A 37 7.44 0.04 -10.14
CA ASP A 37 7.79 0.99 -9.08
C ASP A 37 6.69 2.05 -8.99
N CYS A 38 5.78 1.87 -8.03
CA CYS A 38 4.61 2.72 -7.84
C CYS A 38 4.79 3.62 -6.61
N PRO A 39 4.28 4.85 -6.62
CA PRO A 39 4.36 5.76 -5.47
C PRO A 39 3.77 5.20 -4.16
N TYR A 40 2.72 4.37 -4.27
CA TYR A 40 2.07 3.71 -3.13
C TYR A 40 2.84 2.49 -2.59
N ASP A 41 3.97 2.08 -3.20
CA ASP A 41 4.86 1.06 -2.66
C ASP A 41 5.70 1.58 -1.48
N TYR A 42 5.77 2.91 -1.33
CA TYR A 42 6.54 3.62 -0.32
C TYR A 42 5.62 4.26 0.70
N CYS A 43 6.13 4.46 1.92
CA CYS A 43 5.45 5.33 2.86
C CYS A 43 5.30 6.74 2.25
N PRO A 44 4.09 7.32 2.26
CA PRO A 44 3.84 8.59 1.62
C PRO A 44 4.45 9.73 2.42
N LYS A 45 4.99 10.72 1.71
CA LYS A 45 5.56 11.93 2.30
C LYS A 45 4.62 13.12 2.24
N ASP A 46 3.57 13.02 1.43
CA ASP A 46 2.55 14.05 1.24
C ASP A 46 1.20 13.42 0.83
N GLU A 47 0.17 14.27 0.81
CA GLU A 47 -1.21 13.87 0.51
C GLU A 47 -1.51 13.54 -0.96
N HIS A 48 -0.53 13.68 -1.85
CA HIS A 48 -0.66 13.47 -3.29
C HIS A 48 0.01 12.19 -3.76
N GLN A 49 1.05 11.71 -3.07
CA GLN A 49 1.85 10.56 -3.49
C GLN A 49 0.99 9.34 -3.87
N ASP A 50 0.06 8.95 -3.00
CA ASP A 50 -0.83 7.79 -3.23
C ASP A 50 -1.86 7.99 -4.34
N LYS A 51 -2.10 9.24 -4.77
CA LYS A 51 -3.04 9.56 -5.85
C LYS A 51 -2.37 9.51 -7.22
N ILE A 52 -1.04 9.39 -7.28
CA ILE A 52 -0.29 9.32 -8.53
C ILE A 52 -0.59 7.96 -9.20
N PRO A 53 -1.15 7.95 -10.42
CA PRO A 53 -1.43 6.72 -11.12
C PRO A 53 -0.17 5.90 -11.37
N CYS A 54 -0.26 4.58 -11.18
CA CYS A 54 0.81 3.66 -11.56
C CYS A 54 0.49 2.97 -12.89
N ALA A 55 1.37 3.16 -13.88
CA ALA A 55 1.18 2.58 -15.20
C ALA A 55 1.57 1.11 -15.21
N LYS A 56 0.67 0.25 -15.69
CA LYS A 56 1.01 -1.16 -15.93
C LYS A 56 2.00 -1.27 -17.10
N PRO A 57 3.06 -2.06 -16.97
CA PRO A 57 4.05 -2.23 -18.03
C PRO A 57 3.44 -3.12 -19.12
N LYS A 58 3.85 -2.89 -20.37
CA LYS A 58 3.41 -3.72 -21.50
C LYS A 58 4.04 -5.12 -21.46
N GLU A 59 5.28 -5.19 -21.01
CA GLU A 59 6.06 -6.40 -20.82
C GLU A 59 6.56 -6.43 -19.39
N CYS A 60 6.44 -7.58 -18.73
CA CYS A 60 6.85 -7.72 -17.34
C CYS A 60 8.37 -7.74 -17.25
N PRO A 61 8.99 -6.86 -16.43
CA PRO A 61 10.40 -6.99 -16.11
C PRO A 61 10.64 -8.26 -15.28
N PRO A 62 11.90 -8.68 -15.10
CA PRO A 62 12.22 -9.81 -14.23
C PRO A 62 11.64 -9.63 -12.83
N ALA A 63 11.23 -10.75 -12.22
CA ALA A 63 10.65 -10.77 -10.89
C ALA A 63 11.57 -10.09 -9.85
N LYS A 64 10.96 -9.39 -8.90
CA LYS A 64 11.65 -8.71 -7.80
C LYS A 64 10.87 -8.83 -6.51
N CYS A 65 11.55 -8.61 -5.40
CA CYS A 65 10.90 -8.49 -4.10
C CYS A 65 10.25 -7.11 -3.97
N LYS A 66 9.00 -7.11 -3.49
CA LYS A 66 8.26 -5.91 -3.10
C LYS A 66 7.68 -6.09 -1.71
N CYS A 67 7.37 -5.00 -1.04
CA CYS A 67 6.65 -5.08 0.23
C CYS A 67 5.32 -5.82 0.03
N GLY A 68 5.00 -6.71 0.96
CA GLY A 68 3.78 -7.49 0.93
C GLY A 68 2.52 -6.64 1.12
N PHE A 69 1.37 -7.31 1.07
CA PHE A 69 0.07 -6.67 1.31
C PHE A 69 0.04 -5.95 2.68
N ASN A 70 -0.34 -4.67 2.68
CA ASN A 70 -0.31 -3.78 3.85
C ASN A 70 1.09 -3.55 4.46
N TYR A 71 2.14 -3.69 3.65
CA TYR A 71 3.47 -3.21 3.97
C TYR A 71 3.94 -2.19 2.94
N ARG A 72 4.76 -1.24 3.38
CA ARG A 72 5.34 -0.20 2.54
C ARG A 72 6.81 0.00 2.85
N LYS A 73 7.56 0.42 1.83
CA LYS A 73 8.98 0.69 1.98
C LYS A 73 9.18 2.00 2.73
N ALA A 74 9.83 1.92 3.89
CA ALA A 74 10.27 3.07 4.66
C ALA A 74 11.53 3.71 4.04
N GLU A 75 11.92 4.89 4.51
CA GLU A 75 13.09 5.62 4.00
C GLU A 75 14.41 4.84 4.18
N ASN A 76 14.50 3.99 5.21
CA ASN A 76 15.66 3.12 5.45
C ASN A 76 15.68 1.88 4.54
N GLY A 77 14.73 1.73 3.62
CA GLY A 77 14.62 0.63 2.66
C GLY A 77 13.88 -0.61 3.16
N THR A 78 13.48 -0.66 4.43
CA THR A 78 12.76 -1.82 5.00
C THR A 78 11.26 -1.77 4.73
N CYS A 79 10.61 -2.93 4.62
CA CYS A 79 9.16 -3.03 4.54
C CYS A 79 8.54 -3.04 5.95
N ILE A 80 7.84 -1.96 6.28
CA ILE A 80 7.12 -1.79 7.55
C ILE A 80 5.62 -1.86 7.31
N HIS A 81 4.83 -2.14 8.36
CA HIS A 81 3.38 -2.17 8.22
C HIS A 81 2.87 -0.79 7.81
N THR A 82 1.89 -0.72 6.90
CA THR A 82 1.38 0.57 6.39
C THR A 82 0.91 1.48 7.52
N THR A 83 0.40 0.93 8.62
CA THR A 83 -0.03 1.73 9.79
C THR A 83 1.12 2.45 10.49
N ASP A 84 2.35 1.96 10.31
CA ASP A 84 3.56 2.47 10.95
C ASP A 84 4.29 3.47 10.06
N CYS A 85 3.75 3.77 8.87
CA CYS A 85 4.29 4.83 8.03
C CYS A 85 4.28 6.17 8.77
N PRO A 86 5.36 6.97 8.64
CA PRO A 86 5.41 8.29 9.25
C PRO A 86 4.26 9.18 8.76
N PRO A 87 3.65 9.98 9.64
CA PRO A 87 2.60 10.91 9.25
C PRO A 87 3.17 12.07 8.43
N PHE A 88 2.31 12.69 7.62
CA PHE A 88 2.56 13.96 6.95
C PHE A 88 1.44 14.95 7.29
N GLU A 89 1.69 16.24 7.06
CA GLU A 89 0.71 17.30 7.34
C GLU A 89 -0.35 17.39 6.23
N CYS A 90 -1.62 17.49 6.62
CA CYS A 90 -2.72 17.73 5.72
C CYS A 90 -2.85 19.23 5.41
N SER A 91 -2.98 19.59 4.13
CA SER A 91 -3.02 21.02 3.74
C SER A 91 -4.37 21.69 4.00
N ARG A 92 -5.45 20.90 4.07
CA ARG A 92 -6.82 21.40 4.18
C ARG A 92 -7.27 21.46 5.65
N PRO A 93 -8.11 22.44 6.02
CA PRO A 93 -8.67 22.51 7.34
C PRO A 93 -9.56 21.28 7.63
N ASN A 94 -9.64 20.89 8.90
CA ASN A 94 -10.46 19.80 9.39
C ASN A 94 -10.14 18.43 8.75
N GLU A 95 -8.91 18.24 8.28
CA GLU A 95 -8.37 16.95 7.87
C GLU A 95 -7.26 16.50 8.82
N ILE A 96 -7.16 15.19 9.03
CA ILE A 96 -6.08 14.54 9.77
C ILE A 96 -5.51 13.39 8.95
N TYR A 97 -4.19 13.20 9.04
CA TYR A 97 -3.53 12.05 8.44
C TYR A 97 -4.02 10.76 9.10
N GLN A 98 -4.41 9.79 8.28
CA GLN A 98 -4.65 8.42 8.71
C GLN A 98 -3.86 7.47 7.82
N SER A 99 -3.07 6.59 8.44
CA SER A 99 -2.25 5.60 7.73
C SER A 99 -3.07 4.44 7.15
N CYS A 100 -4.18 4.09 7.80
CA CYS A 100 -5.14 3.12 7.30
C CYS A 100 -6.57 3.63 7.58
N PRO A 101 -7.05 4.61 6.79
CA PRO A 101 -8.38 5.17 6.99
C PRO A 101 -9.45 4.09 6.78
N SER A 102 -10.45 4.06 7.65
CA SER A 102 -11.64 3.23 7.41
C SER A 102 -12.35 3.71 6.15
N TYR A 103 -12.77 2.78 5.29
CA TYR A 103 -13.59 3.01 4.11
C TYR A 103 -15.00 3.50 4.44
N CYS A 104 -15.39 3.36 5.70
CA CYS A 104 -16.73 3.63 6.17
C CYS A 104 -16.67 4.32 7.57
N PRO A 105 -17.60 5.23 7.89
CA PRO A 105 -18.59 5.81 6.98
C PRO A 105 -17.92 6.55 5.82
N SER A 106 -18.67 6.76 4.75
CA SER A 106 -18.21 7.57 3.63
C SER A 106 -17.83 8.97 4.12
N GLU A 107 -16.79 9.51 3.50
CA GLU A 107 -16.38 10.89 3.75
C GLU A 107 -17.25 11.88 2.97
N ASP A 108 -18.07 11.43 2.01
CA ASP A 108 -18.88 12.34 1.19
C ASP A 108 -20.10 12.87 1.96
N CYS A 109 -20.35 14.19 1.87
CA CYS A 109 -21.50 14.83 2.52
C CYS A 109 -22.86 14.24 2.10
N SER A 110 -22.96 13.63 0.91
CA SER A 110 -24.19 12.97 0.46
C SER A 110 -24.55 11.73 1.28
N GLU A 111 -23.57 11.12 1.95
CA GLU A 111 -23.72 9.91 2.77
C GLU A 111 -23.46 10.21 4.26
N ALA A 112 -23.48 11.49 4.64
CA ALA A 112 -23.23 11.92 6.00
C ALA A 112 -24.30 11.38 6.96
N SER A 113 -23.86 10.94 8.13
CA SER A 113 -24.75 10.49 9.21
C SER A 113 -24.34 11.14 10.53
N ALA A 114 -25.31 11.56 11.33
CA ALA A 114 -25.06 12.21 12.61
C ALA A 114 -24.21 11.34 13.55
N GLN A 115 -24.35 10.01 13.46
CA GLN A 115 -23.61 9.08 14.30
C GLN A 115 -22.17 8.85 13.81
N GLY A 116 -21.87 9.07 12.52
CA GLY A 116 -20.56 8.74 11.95
C GLY A 116 -20.22 7.24 12.04
N ILE A 117 -21.23 6.37 12.13
CA ILE A 117 -21.06 4.93 12.31
C ILE A 117 -21.26 4.23 10.96
N CYS A 118 -20.50 3.15 10.77
CA CYS A 118 -20.74 2.25 9.66
C CYS A 118 -22.08 1.53 9.74
N PRO A 119 -22.89 1.53 8.68
CA PRO A 119 -24.16 0.79 8.66
C PRO A 119 -23.96 -0.74 8.63
N TYR A 120 -22.74 -1.22 8.36
CA TYR A 120 -22.40 -2.64 8.33
C TYR A 120 -20.99 -2.91 8.85
N TRP A 121 -20.75 -4.13 9.32
CA TRP A 121 -19.42 -4.59 9.71
C TRP A 121 -18.64 -5.07 8.48
N LEU A 122 -17.47 -4.48 8.22
CA LEU A 122 -16.54 -4.97 7.20
C LEU A 122 -15.74 -6.15 7.76
N LEU A 123 -16.09 -7.38 7.38
CA LEU A 123 -15.39 -8.62 7.78
C LEU A 123 -14.23 -8.98 6.83
N ILE A 124 -13.76 -8.02 6.03
CA ILE A 124 -12.71 -8.22 5.05
C ILE A 124 -11.46 -7.43 5.44
N VAL A 125 -10.28 -8.02 5.24
CA VAL A 125 -9.03 -7.28 5.37
C VAL A 125 -8.92 -6.35 4.17
N VAL A 126 -8.90 -5.05 4.44
CA VAL A 126 -8.82 -4.02 3.41
C VAL A 126 -7.39 -3.57 3.19
N HIS A 127 -7.11 -3.10 1.97
CA HIS A 127 -5.84 -2.48 1.67
C HIS A 127 -5.75 -1.11 2.34
N CYS A 128 -4.69 -0.86 3.10
CA CYS A 128 -4.44 0.44 3.72
C CYS A 128 -3.89 1.43 2.67
N SER A 129 -4.60 2.54 2.46
CA SER A 129 -4.12 3.67 1.67
C SER A 129 -4.03 4.91 2.57
N PRO A 130 -2.83 5.26 3.05
CA PRO A 130 -2.64 6.47 3.85
C PRO A 130 -3.10 7.71 3.10
N ARG A 131 -3.86 8.56 3.77
CA ARG A 131 -4.35 9.83 3.20
C ARG A 131 -4.82 10.78 4.30
N CYS A 132 -5.10 12.02 3.91
CA CYS A 132 -5.88 12.95 4.71
C CYS A 132 -7.36 12.54 4.71
N LYS A 133 -7.91 12.36 5.91
CA LYS A 133 -9.33 12.06 6.15
C LYS A 133 -9.94 13.22 6.92
N CYS A 134 -11.22 13.54 6.68
CA CYS A 134 -11.92 14.49 7.54
C CYS A 134 -11.88 14.06 9.01
N ILE A 135 -11.75 15.01 9.93
CA ILE A 135 -11.87 14.73 11.37
C ILE A 135 -13.29 14.25 11.71
N GLU A 136 -13.46 13.69 12.91
CA GLU A 136 -14.76 13.19 13.37
C GLU A 136 -15.85 14.28 13.27
N HIS A 137 -17.04 13.88 12.81
CA HIS A 137 -18.18 14.77 12.55
C HIS A 137 -18.00 15.82 11.44
N TYR A 138 -17.02 15.62 10.55
CA TYR A 138 -16.86 16.40 9.33
C TYR A 138 -16.94 15.53 8.08
N TRP A 139 -17.52 16.09 7.02
CA TRP A 139 -17.68 15.43 5.72
C TRP A 139 -17.22 16.34 4.58
N LYS A 140 -16.77 15.71 3.51
CA LYS A 140 -16.25 16.32 2.30
C LYS A 140 -17.41 16.85 1.46
N LYS A 141 -17.42 18.17 1.27
CA LYS A 141 -18.30 18.92 0.38
C LYS A 141 -17.42 19.80 -0.51
N ASP A 142 -17.50 19.62 -1.82
CA ASP A 142 -16.69 20.36 -2.80
C ASP A 142 -15.17 20.31 -2.50
N GLY A 143 -14.72 19.17 -1.94
CA GLY A 143 -13.33 18.94 -1.58
C GLY A 143 -12.91 19.48 -0.20
N LEU A 144 -13.78 20.16 0.55
CA LEU A 144 -13.49 20.67 1.89
C LEU A 144 -14.25 19.87 2.95
N CYS A 145 -13.62 19.65 4.10
CA CYS A 145 -14.28 19.03 5.26
C CYS A 145 -15.08 20.09 6.01
N VAL A 146 -16.41 19.95 5.98
CA VAL A 146 -17.39 20.82 6.65
C VAL A 146 -18.12 20.04 7.76
N PRO A 147 -18.63 20.73 8.80
CA PRO A 147 -19.46 20.09 9.83
C PRO A 147 -20.68 19.38 9.23
N TYR A 148 -21.18 18.36 9.92
CA TYR A 148 -22.36 17.58 9.54
C TYR A 148 -23.53 18.46 9.05
N GLU A 149 -23.82 19.51 9.80
CA GLU A 149 -24.97 20.42 9.60
C GLU A 149 -24.90 21.18 8.28
N GLU A 150 -23.72 21.28 7.66
CA GLU A 150 -23.53 21.93 6.37
C GLU A 150 -23.73 20.97 5.17
N CYS A 151 -23.96 19.68 5.42
CA CYS A 151 -24.24 18.70 4.38
C CYS A 151 -25.70 18.82 3.87
N PRO A 152 -25.93 18.67 2.54
CA PRO A 152 -27.22 18.95 1.91
C PRO A 152 -28.36 18.02 2.36
N ASN A 153 -28.05 16.81 2.82
CA ASN A 153 -29.04 15.80 3.19
C ASN A 153 -29.47 15.85 4.67
N VAL A 154 -28.94 16.78 5.46
CA VAL A 154 -29.36 16.96 6.87
C VAL A 154 -30.70 17.68 6.98
N ILE A 155 -31.11 18.43 5.95
CA ILE A 155 -32.35 19.22 5.96
C ILE A 155 -33.59 18.40 5.50
N SER A 156 -33.39 17.17 5.01
CA SER A 156 -34.47 16.32 4.46
C SER A 156 -34.85 15.12 5.34
N SER A 157 -34.30 15.01 6.56
CA SER A 157 -34.54 13.88 7.48
C SER A 157 -35.53 14.23 8.59
#